data_AF-A0A350CKD6-F1
#
_entry.id   AF-A0A350CKD6-F1
#
_cell.length_a   1.000
_cell.length_b   1.000
_cell.length_c   1.000
_cell.angle_alpha   90.00
_cell.angle_beta   90.00
_cell.angle_gamma   90.00
#
_symmetry.space_group_name_H-M   'P 1'
#
loop_
_entity.id
_entity.type
_entity.pdbx_description
1 polymer ?
#
loop_
_entity_poly.entity_id
_entity_poly.type
_entity_poly.pdbx_seq_one_letter_code
_entity_poly.pdbx_strand_id
1 'polypeptide(L)' 'MHLDLPIEHDVSLQRFNTFGLPARARHYLRVVDAAQLERLHSHAPLAGVPRFVLGGGSNVLLAHDVDAVV' A
#
# COMPACT_ATOMS: atom_id res chain seq x y z
N MET A 1 23.60 -3.93 -4.49
CA MET A 1 22.39 -4.35 -5.22
C MET A 1 21.20 -3.72 -4.53
N HIS A 2 20.55 -2.72 -5.12
CA HIS A 2 19.21 -2.33 -4.67
C HIS A 2 18.27 -3.41 -5.16
N LEU A 3 17.78 -4.26 -4.25
CA LEU A 3 16.64 -5.11 -4.55
C LEU A 3 15.44 -4.18 -4.69
N ASP A 4 14.91 -4.07 -5.90
CA ASP A 4 13.72 -3.29 -6.19
C ASP A 4 12.57 -3.74 -5.28
N LEU A 5 11.77 -2.78 -4.84
CA LEU A 5 10.58 -3.09 -4.06
C LEU A 5 9.53 -3.73 -4.98
N PRO A 6 8.86 -4.82 -4.56
CA PRO A 6 7.81 -5.47 -5.35
C PRO A 6 6.52 -4.64 -5.25
N ILE A 7 6.54 -3.45 -5.84
CA ILE A 7 5.41 -2.53 -5.84
C ILE A 7 4.42 -2.96 -6.91
N GLU A 8 3.20 -3.25 -6.50
CA GLU A 8 2.08 -3.51 -7.39
C GLU A 8 1.29 -2.23 -7.60
N HIS A 9 0.65 -2.13 -8.76
CA HIS A 9 -0.16 -0.96 -9.13
C HIS A 9 -1.61 -1.37 -9.29
N ASP A 10 -2.51 -0.45 -8.95
CA ASP A 10 -3.94 -0.62 -9.18
C ASP A 10 -4.50 -1.91 -8.53
N VAL A 11 -4.15 -2.13 -7.26
CA VAL A 11 -4.50 -3.36 -6.53
C VAL A 11 -5.88 -3.24 -5.88
N SER A 12 -6.75 -4.23 -6.07
CA SER A 12 -8.06 -4.26 -5.40
C SER A 12 -7.89 -4.46 -3.88
N LEU A 13 -8.39 -3.50 -3.10
CA LEU A 13 -8.41 -3.53 -1.64
C LEU A 13 -9.63 -4.23 -1.06
N GLN A 14 -10.52 -4.78 -1.90
CA GLN A 14 -11.78 -5.37 -1.45
C GLN A 14 -11.57 -6.51 -0.43
N ARG A 15 -10.52 -7.33 -0.62
CA ARG A 15 -10.17 -8.42 0.31
C ARG A 15 -9.38 -7.97 1.53
N PHE A 16 -9.02 -6.68 1.60
CA PHE A 16 -8.20 -6.09 2.64
C PHE A 16 -8.99 -5.20 3.61
N ASN A 17 -10.32 -5.22 3.54
CA ASN A 17 -11.20 -4.55 4.49
C ASN A 17 -12.41 -5.43 4.81
N THR A 18 -12.82 -5.50 6.08
CA THR A 18 -13.88 -6.42 6.52
C THR A 18 -15.29 -6.02 6.08
N PHE A 19 -15.49 -4.76 5.67
CA PHE A 19 -16.72 -4.34 5.01
C PHE A 19 -16.86 -4.92 3.59
N GLY A 20 -15.77 -5.38 2.98
CA GLY A 20 -15.77 -5.92 1.62
C GLY A 20 -16.10 -4.89 0.55
N LEU A 21 -15.89 -3.59 0.84
CA LEU A 21 -16.18 -2.51 -0.09
C LEU A 21 -15.14 -2.44 -1.21
N PRO A 22 -15.57 -2.14 -2.45
CA PRO A 22 -14.65 -1.95 -3.56
C PRO A 22 -13.85 -0.66 -3.39
N ALA A 23 -12.52 -0.79 -3.41
CA ALA A 23 -11.56 0.30 -3.49
C ALA A 23 -10.27 -0.24 -4.11
N ARG A 24 -9.45 0.62 -4.71
CA ARG A 24 -8.16 0.27 -5.32
C ARG A 24 -7.03 1.10 -4.73
N ALA A 25 -5.87 0.50 -4.54
CA ALA A 25 -4.64 1.21 -4.19
C ALA A 25 -3.89 1.59 -5.47
N ARG A 26 -3.51 2.86 -5.60
CA ARG A 26 -2.64 3.28 -6.73
C ARG A 26 -1.29 2.58 -6.70
N HIS A 27 -0.72 2.46 -5.50
CA HIS A 27 0.52 1.73 -5.23
C HIS A 27 0.29 0.81 -4.03
N TYR A 28 0.74 -0.43 -4.14
CA TYR A 28 0.63 -1.41 -3.07
C TYR A 28 1.99 -2.05 -2.80
N LEU A 29 2.37 -2.15 -1.52
CA LEU A 29 3.54 -2.89 -1.11
C LEU A 29 3.20 -3.82 0.06
N ARG A 30 3.24 -5.14 -0.19
CA ARG A 30 3.19 -6.11 0.89
C ARG A 30 4.50 -6.12 1.67
N VAL A 31 4.45 -5.61 2.89
CA VAL A 31 5.59 -5.64 3.83
C VAL A 31 5.67 -7.01 4.51
N VAL A 32 6.78 -7.71 4.28
CA VAL A 32 7.16 -9.00 4.89
C VAL A 32 8.48 -8.91 5.66
N ASP A 33 9.23 -7.81 5.51
CA ASP A 33 10.50 -7.54 6.17
C ASP A 33 10.63 -6.04 6.49
N ALA A 34 11.10 -5.71 7.69
CA ALA A 34 11.31 -4.34 8.14
C ALA A 34 12.26 -3.55 7.23
N ALA A 35 13.25 -4.22 6.61
CA ALA A 35 14.17 -3.54 5.68
C ALA A 35 13.45 -2.99 4.43
N GLN A 36 12.24 -3.47 4.10
CA GLN A 36 11.43 -2.88 3.02
C GLN A 36 10.97 -1.47 3.35
N LEU A 37 10.76 -1.14 4.64
CA LEU A 37 10.33 0.20 5.04
C LEU A 37 11.44 1.24 4.81
N GLU A 38 12.68 0.90 5.15
CA GLU A 38 13.86 1.75 4.89
C GLU A 38 14.11 1.94 3.38
N ARG A 39 13.97 0.85 2.61
CA ARG A 39 14.03 0.92 1.15
C ARG A 39 12.90 1.78 0.59
N LEU A 40 11.69 1.68 1.15
CA LEU A 40 10.53 2.47 0.72
C LEU A 40 10.71 3.95 1.02
N HIS A 41 11.28 4.27 2.19
CA HIS A 41 11.61 5.64 2.58
C HIS A 41 12.63 6.29 1.64
N SER A 42 13.61 5.51 1.16
CA SER A 42 14.63 5.96 0.20
C SER A 42 14.21 5.83 -1.28
N HIS A 43 12.98 5.39 -1.57
CA HIS A 43 12.53 5.12 -2.93
C HIS A 43 12.10 6.38 -3.67
N ALA A 44 13.03 6.96 -4.46
CA ALA A 44 12.82 8.21 -5.18
C ALA A 44 11.54 8.28 -6.04
N PRO A 45 11.12 7.22 -6.78
CA PRO A 45 9.88 7.24 -7.56
C PRO A 45 8.60 7.47 -6.74
N LEU A 46 8.62 7.17 -5.43
CA LEU A 46 7.49 7.37 -4.53
C LEU A 46 7.76 8.45 -3.48
N ALA A 47 8.80 9.26 -3.68
CA ALA A 47 9.06 10.41 -2.82
C ALA A 47 7.84 11.36 -2.84
N GLY A 48 7.36 11.74 -1.66
CA GLY A 48 6.19 12.63 -1.51
C GLY A 48 4.83 11.99 -1.75
N VAL A 49 4.75 10.72 -2.19
CA VAL A 49 3.48 10.00 -2.27
C VAL A 49 2.99 9.69 -0.84
N PRO A 50 1.71 9.99 -0.50
CA PRO A 50 1.13 9.67 0.80
C PRO A 50 1.26 8.18 1.17
N ARG A 51 1.26 7.88 2.46
CA ARG A 51 1.37 6.51 3.00
C ARG A 51 0.10 6.16 3.75
N PHE A 52 -0.45 4.99 3.44
CA PHE A 52 -1.66 4.48 4.09
C PHE A 52 -1.40 3.06 4.59
N VAL A 53 -0.95 2.94 5.85
CA VAL A 53 -0.63 1.63 6.43
C VAL A 53 -1.93 0.85 6.70
N LEU A 54 -2.07 -0.29 6.03
CA LEU A 54 -3.24 -1.16 6.17
C LEU A 54 -2.85 -2.53 6.76
N GLY A 55 -3.42 -2.85 7.91
CA GLY A 55 -3.34 -4.20 8.51
C GLY A 55 -4.40 -5.15 7.93
N GLY A 56 -5.16 -5.82 8.79
CA GLY A 56 -6.29 -6.67 8.36
C GLY A 56 -7.56 -5.90 7.94
N GLY A 57 -7.55 -4.56 8.04
CA GLY A 57 -8.67 -3.70 7.64
C GLY A 57 -9.99 -3.94 8.37
N SER A 58 -9.95 -4.36 9.64
CA SER A 58 -11.14 -4.64 10.45
C SER A 58 -11.86 -3.40 11.00
N ASN A 59 -11.21 -2.24 10.91
CA ASN A 59 -11.72 -0.97 11.44
C ASN A 59 -11.40 0.20 10.49
N VAL A 60 -11.63 0.00 9.20
CA VAL A 60 -11.45 1.03 8.17
C VAL A 60 -12.63 1.01 7.21
N LEU A 61 -13.12 2.19 6.83
CA LEU A 61 -14.09 2.38 5.76
C LEU A 61 -13.36 2.95 4.54
N LEU A 62 -13.14 2.13 3.52
CA LEU A 62 -12.58 2.57 2.24
C LEU A 62 -13.71 3.08 1.34
N ALA A 63 -13.98 4.38 1.40
CA ALA A 63 -15.08 5.01 0.68
C ALA A 63 -14.73 5.41 -0.77
N HIS A 64 -13.45 5.37 -1.13
CA HIS A 64 -12.92 5.72 -2.44
C HIS A 64 -11.57 5.00 -2.64
N ASP A 65 -11.11 5.00 -3.90
CA ASP A 65 -9.76 4.56 -4.23
C ASP A 65 -8.71 5.36 -3.46
N VAL A 66 -7.61 4.70 -3.12
CA VAL A 66 -6.55 5.23 -2.27
C VAL A 66 -5.39 5.67 -3.16
N ASP A 67 -5.28 6.99 -3.38
CA ASP A 67 -4.17 7.63 -4.09
C ASP A 67 -2.94 7.79 -3.18
N ALA A 68 -2.39 6.64 -2.76
CA ALA A 68 -1.26 6.55 -1.85
C ALA A 68 -0.44 5.28 -2.14
N VAL A 69 0.63 5.09 -1.37
CA VAL A 69 1.24 3.79 -1.15
C VAL A 69 0.54 3.13 0.03
N VAL A 70 -0.21 2.07 -0.28
CA VAL A 70 -0.89 1.20 0.68
C VAL A 70 0.04 0.05 1.09
#